data_AF-A0AA88HJL2-F1
#
_entry.id   AF-A0AA88HJL2-F1
#
_cell.length_a   1.000
_cell.length_b   1.000
_cell.length_c   1.000
_cell.angle_alpha   90.00
_cell.angle_beta   90.00
_cell.angle_gamma   90.00
#
_symmetry.space_group_name_H-M   'P 1'
#
loop_
_entity.id
_entity.type
_entity.pdbx_description
1 polymer ?
#
loop_
_entity_poly.entity_id
_entity_poly.type
_entity_poly.pdbx_seq_one_letter_code
_entity_poly.pdbx_strand_id
1 'polypeptide(L)'
;MGNLWSRSSPSKKEFPADFETPPSILTNPFILFRSGSMFLDEDDDLAHEFYVEELQSGKKPRLRRVSQRRLRPQGKVRYPYPRINCDLPVVMYQT
;
A
#
# COMPACT_ATOMS: atom_id res chain seq x y z
N MET A 1 21.83 -6.82 -60.12
CA MET A 1 20.62 -6.51 -59.33
C MET A 1 20.62 -7.48 -58.15
N GLY A 2 20.83 -6.97 -56.94
CA GLY A 2 21.08 -7.78 -55.75
C GLY A 2 19.79 -7.99 -54.95
N ASN A 3 19.58 -9.22 -54.50
CA ASN A 3 18.44 -9.57 -53.65
C ASN A 3 18.99 -9.88 -52.26
N LEU A 4 19.00 -8.85 -51.42
CA LEU A 4 19.37 -8.90 -50.02
C LEU A 4 18.08 -9.09 -49.22
N TRP A 5 17.79 -10.31 -48.76
CA TRP A 5 16.98 -10.63 -47.56
C TRP A 5 16.89 -12.15 -47.39
N SER A 6 17.95 -12.76 -46.84
CA SER A 6 17.81 -13.98 -46.05
C SER A 6 17.81 -13.55 -44.59
N ARG A 7 16.64 -13.56 -43.93
CA ARG A 7 16.58 -13.40 -42.47
C ARG A 7 17.08 -14.70 -41.85
N SER A 8 18.34 -14.72 -41.40
CA SER A 8 18.80 -15.76 -40.50
C SER A 8 17.99 -15.68 -39.20
N SER A 9 17.48 -16.82 -38.75
CA SER A 9 16.86 -16.96 -37.43
C SER A 9 17.88 -16.52 -36.36
N PRO A 10 17.47 -15.78 -35.31
CA PRO A 10 18.41 -15.46 -34.24
C PRO A 10 18.85 -16.77 -33.60
N SER A 11 20.17 -17.02 -33.52
CA SER A 11 20.68 -18.14 -32.76
C SER A 11 20.17 -18.03 -31.32
N LYS A 12 19.73 -19.16 -30.75
CA LYS A 12 19.45 -19.23 -29.31
C LYS A 12 20.74 -18.83 -28.60
N LYS A 13 20.78 -17.61 -28.08
CA LYS A 13 21.80 -17.21 -27.13
C LYS A 13 21.51 -18.00 -25.85
N GLU A 14 22.28 -19.05 -25.63
CA GLU A 14 22.30 -19.72 -24.34
C GLU A 14 22.86 -18.71 -23.33
N PHE A 15 21.99 -18.27 -22.42
CA PHE A 15 22.38 -17.40 -21.34
C PHE A 15 23.08 -18.25 -20.26
N PRO A 16 24.20 -17.79 -19.67
CA PRO A 16 24.90 -18.52 -18.62
C PRO A 16 23.97 -18.74 -17.41
N ALA A 17 24.09 -19.91 -16.78
CA ALA A 17 23.20 -20.43 -15.73
C ALA A 17 23.20 -19.62 -14.41
N ASP A 18 24.02 -18.58 -14.36
CA ASP A 18 24.34 -17.71 -13.24
C ASP A 18 23.77 -16.29 -13.40
N PHE A 19 22.98 -16.04 -14.46
CA PHE A 19 22.10 -14.88 -14.48
C PHE A 19 20.91 -15.17 -13.55
N GLU A 20 21.00 -14.71 -12.30
CA GLU A 20 19.83 -14.59 -11.43
C GLU A 20 18.72 -13.96 -12.28
N THR A 21 17.63 -14.69 -12.49
CA THR A 21 16.47 -14.12 -13.18
C THR A 21 16.13 -12.83 -12.46
N PRO A 22 16.15 -11.65 -13.12
CA PRO A 22 15.77 -10.42 -12.44
C PRO A 22 14.39 -10.70 -11.84
N PRO A 23 14.16 -10.39 -10.56
CA PRO A 23 12.92 -10.74 -9.90
C PRO A 23 11.82 -10.24 -10.80
N SER A 24 11.08 -11.16 -11.42
CA SER A 24 10.04 -10.80 -12.36
C SER A 24 9.15 -9.83 -11.60
N ILE A 25 9.18 -8.56 -12.01
CA ILE A 25 8.39 -7.48 -11.41
C ILE A 25 6.94 -7.76 -11.79
N LEU A 26 6.36 -8.80 -11.21
CA LEU A 26 4.93 -8.98 -11.07
C LEU A 26 4.47 -8.09 -9.92
N THR A 27 4.93 -6.83 -9.88
CA THR A 27 4.36 -5.84 -8.99
C THR A 27 2.99 -5.51 -9.53
N ASN A 28 1.97 -6.01 -8.85
CA ASN A 28 0.59 -5.68 -9.14
C ASN A 28 0.44 -4.15 -9.17
N PRO A 29 -0.01 -3.53 -10.28
CA PRO A 29 -0.23 -2.09 -10.34
C PRO A 29 -1.35 -1.64 -9.41
N PHE A 30 -2.13 -2.58 -8.87
CA PHE A 30 -3.24 -2.30 -7.98
C PHE A 30 -2.90 -2.54 -6.51
N ILE A 31 -3.13 -1.51 -5.70
CA ILE A 31 -3.11 -1.51 -4.25
C ILE A 31 -4.55 -1.72 -3.75
N LEU A 32 -4.75 -2.79 -2.98
CA LEU A 32 -6.05 -3.13 -2.39
C LEU A 32 -6.18 -2.68 -0.92
N PHE A 33 -5.07 -2.37 -0.26
CA PHE A 33 -5.04 -2.03 1.17
C PHE A 33 -4.18 -0.80 1.43
N ARG A 34 -4.53 -0.04 2.46
CA ARG A 34 -3.70 1.02 3.05
C ARG A 34 -3.42 0.76 4.50
N SER A 35 -2.37 1.38 5.03
CA SER A 35 -2.20 1.53 6.47
C SER A 35 -3.20 2.58 6.98
N GLY A 36 -4.06 2.20 7.91
CA GLY A 36 -4.99 3.10 8.59
C GLY A 36 -4.27 3.97 9.61
N SER A 37 -4.76 5.20 9.80
CA SER A 37 -4.26 6.17 10.79
C SER A 37 -5.22 6.36 11.98
N MET A 38 -6.27 5.53 12.05
CA MET A 38 -7.25 5.55 13.14
C MET A 38 -6.92 4.46 14.17
N PHE A 39 -7.57 4.58 15.32
CA PHE A 39 -7.49 3.64 16.42
C PHE A 39 -8.89 3.24 16.85
N LEU A 40 -8.98 2.04 17.42
CA LEU A 40 -10.14 1.51 18.12
C LEU A 40 -9.91 1.65 19.63
N ASP A 41 -10.93 2.08 20.37
CA ASP A 41 -10.92 2.10 21.83
C ASP A 41 -11.52 0.82 22.44
N GLU A 42 -11.93 0.87 23.71
CA GLU A 42 -12.48 -0.28 24.45
C GLU A 42 -13.90 -0.66 23.98
N ASP A 43 -14.63 0.29 23.41
CA ASP A 43 -16.01 0.11 22.92
C ASP A 43 -16.04 -0.13 21.39
N ASP A 44 -14.88 -0.35 20.77
CA ASP A 44 -14.67 -0.48 19.32
C ASP A 44 -15.10 0.76 18.51
N ASP A 45 -15.11 1.95 19.13
CA ASP A 45 -15.27 3.21 18.42
C ASP A 45 -14.01 3.50 17.60
N LEU A 46 -14.16 4.04 16.39
CA LEU A 46 -13.05 4.29 15.47
C LEU A 46 -12.80 5.80 15.32
N ALA A 47 -11.66 6.29 15.78
CA ALA A 47 -11.28 7.70 15.68
C ALA A 47 -9.77 7.90 15.46
N HIS A 48 -9.36 9.10 15.06
CA HIS A 48 -7.94 9.46 15.02
C HIS A 48 -7.38 9.73 16.42
N GLU A 49 -8.22 10.25 17.31
CA GLU A 49 -7.84 10.65 18.66
C GLU A 49 -9.02 10.42 19.59
N PHE A 50 -8.72 9.95 20.80
CA PHE A 50 -9.70 9.76 21.87
C PHE A 50 -9.37 10.68 23.02
N TYR A 51 -10.41 11.12 23.72
CA TYR A 51 -10.31 11.98 24.89
C TYR A 51 -11.17 11.41 26.01
N VAL A 52 -10.65 11.47 27.23
CA VAL A 52 -11.41 11.14 28.44
C VAL A 52 -11.70 12.40 29.21
N GLU A 53 -12.92 12.52 29.70
CA GLU A 53 -13.29 13.59 30.61
C GLU A 53 -12.70 13.35 32.00
N GLU A 54 -12.00 14.35 32.52
CA GLU A 54 -11.42 14.33 33.84
C GLU A 54 -12.27 15.22 34.77
N LEU A 55 -13.11 14.56 35.58
CA LEU A 55 -13.93 15.20 36.60
C LEU A 55 -13.14 15.28 37.91
N GLN A 56 -12.37 16.36 38.08
CA GLN A 56 -11.77 16.66 39.38
C GLN A 56 -12.78 17.43 40.24
N SER A 57 -13.10 16.90 41.42
CA SER A 57 -14.05 17.53 42.35
C SER A 57 -13.69 18.99 42.62
N GLY A 58 -14.65 19.89 42.37
CA GLY A 58 -14.48 21.34 42.54
C GLY A 58 -13.76 22.07 41.40
N LYS A 59 -13.35 21.39 40.33
CA LYS A 59 -12.77 22.02 39.13
C LYS A 59 -13.69 21.85 37.93
N LYS A 60 -13.51 22.73 36.93
CA LYS A 60 -14.19 22.57 35.64
C LYS A 60 -13.72 21.26 34.99
N PRO A 61 -14.63 20.48 34.40
CA PRO A 61 -14.27 19.30 33.63
C PRO A 61 -13.26 19.66 32.55
N ARG A 62 -12.32 18.76 32.29
CA ARG A 62 -11.31 18.91 31.24
C ARG A 62 -11.24 17.64 30.42
N LEU A 63 -11.02 17.79 29.12
CA LEU A 63 -10.74 16.67 28.25
C LEU A 63 -9.24 16.40 28.22
N ARG A 64 -8.86 15.16 28.45
CA ARG A 64 -7.46 14.70 28.36
C ARG A 64 -7.33 13.70 27.24
N ARG A 65 -6.37 13.93 26.34
CA ARG A 65 -6.09 13.01 25.23
C ARG A 65 -5.63 11.65 25.75
N VAL A 66 -6.21 10.58 25.22
CA VAL A 66 -5.81 9.21 25.48
C VAL A 66 -4.53 8.89 24.72
N SER A 67 -3.58 8.25 25.40
CA SER A 67 -2.32 7.83 24.77
C SER A 67 -2.57 6.68 23.80
N GLN A 68 -1.97 6.76 22.61
CA GLN A 68 -2.05 5.73 21.57
C GLN A 68 -1.60 4.34 22.05
N ARG A 69 -0.75 4.24 23.09
CA ARG A 69 -0.32 2.95 23.65
C ARG A 69 -1.48 2.13 24.23
N ARG A 70 -2.58 2.77 24.61
CA ARG A 70 -3.77 2.12 25.18
C ARG A 70 -4.84 1.80 24.13
N LEU A 71 -4.65 2.23 22.89
CA LEU A 71 -5.62 2.07 21.82
C LEU A 71 -5.13 1.02 20.82
N ARG A 72 -6.06 0.32 20.20
CA ARG A 72 -5.75 -0.68 19.16
C ARG A 72 -5.63 0.03 17.82
N PRO A 73 -4.51 -0.07 17.08
CA PRO A 73 -4.43 0.54 15.75
C PRO A 73 -5.41 -0.13 14.79
N GLN A 74 -6.02 0.66 13.89
CA GLN A 74 -6.93 0.14 12.85
C GLN A 74 -6.23 -0.87 11.92
N GLY A 75 -4.92 -0.76 11.73
CA GLY A 75 -4.14 -1.69 10.92
C GLY A 75 -4.35 -1.51 9.41
N LYS A 76 -4.42 -2.60 8.65
CA LYS A 76 -4.61 -2.56 7.20
C LYS A 76 -6.08 -2.39 6.85
N VAL A 77 -6.41 -1.32 6.13
CA VAL A 77 -7.77 -1.01 5.69
C VAL A 77 -7.91 -1.32 4.21
N ARG A 78 -8.89 -2.15 3.85
CA ARG A 78 -9.20 -2.44 2.46
C ARG A 78 -9.78 -1.20 1.78
N TYR A 79 -9.32 -0.89 0.58
CA TYR A 79 -9.97 0.12 -0.25
C TYR A 79 -11.29 -0.41 -0.80
N PRO A 80 -12.32 0.44 -0.97
CA PRO A 80 -13.57 0.05 -1.62
C PRO A 80 -13.33 -0.35 -3.09
N TYR A 81 -12.34 0.27 -3.74
CA TYR A 81 -11.93 -0.01 -5.11
C TYR A 81 -10.40 -0.11 -5.19
N PRO A 82 -9.84 -0.93 -6.08
CA PRO A 82 -8.41 -0.98 -6.30
C PRO A 82 -7.84 0.40 -6.64
N ARG A 83 -6.70 0.77 -6.05
CA ARG A 83 -5.99 2.01 -6.31
C ARG A 83 -4.73 1.73 -7.13
N ILE A 84 -4.28 2.66 -7.96
CA ILE A 84 -3.00 2.49 -8.67
C ILE A 84 -1.84 2.70 -7.71
N ASN A 85 -0.80 1.89 -7.86
CA ASN A 85 0.44 2.04 -7.12
C ASN A 85 1.24 3.23 -7.66
N CYS A 86 1.47 4.24 -6.81
CA CYS A 86 2.19 5.46 -7.18
C CYS A 86 3.66 5.22 -7.52
N ASP A 87 4.25 4.11 -7.04
CA ASP A 87 5.66 3.78 -7.28
C ASP A 87 5.90 3.13 -8.66
N LEU A 88 4.82 2.80 -9.38
CA LEU A 88 4.89 2.15 -10.69
C LEU A 88 4.49 3.13 -11.80
N PRO A 89 5.33 3.33 -12.83
CA PRO A 89 4.95 4.12 -13.98
C PRO A 89 3.91 3.36 -14.82
N VAL A 90 2.63 3.64 -14.60
CA VAL A 90 1.51 2.99 -15.30
C VAL A 90 0.83 3.98 -16.24
N VAL A 91 0.70 3.61 -17.52
CA VAL A 91 -0.10 4.35 -18.51
C VAL A 91 -1.46 3.69 -18.66
N MET A 92 -2.53 4.45 -18.47
CA MET A 92 -3.92 4.00 -18.71
C MET A 92 -4.42 4.51 -20.07
N TYR A 93 -5.07 3.64 -20.84
CA TYR A 93 -5.71 4.01 -22.10
C TYR A 93 -7.08 3.30 -22.22
N GLN A 94 -8.00 3.90 -22.96
CA GLN A 94 -9.29 3.33 -23.32
C GLN A 94 -9.36 3.18 -24.84
N THR A 95 -9.91 2.06 -25.31
CA THR A 95 -10.09 1.77 -26.75
C THR A 95 -11.42 2.27 -27.28
#